data_AF-A0A9W6TKP8-F1
#
_entry.id   AF-A0A9W6TKP8-F1
#
_cell.length_a   1.000
_cell.length_b   1.000
_cell.length_c   1.000
_cell.angle_alpha   90.00
_cell.angle_beta   90.00
_cell.angle_gamma   90.00
#
_symmetry.space_group_name_H-M   'P 1'
#
loop_
_entity.id
_entity.type
_entity.pdbx_description
1 polymer ?
#
loop_
_entity_poly.entity_id
_entity_poly.type
_entity_poly.pdbx_seq_one_letter_code
_entity_poly.pdbx_strand_id
1 'polypeptide(L)'
;MPLRGLRVADVGCGGGILSEALCRIGGEMVSADPGEDNIAAAKKHAALSRHTSSIDYRRCTSGELAEMVMLLLIGDAERGGGQWFCVADDLVAQGEQFDVVCSLEVIEHVSDVPAFLHSLTPLVKVS
;
A
#
# COMPACT_ATOMS: atom_id res chain seq x y z
N MET A 1 9.26 3.35 -21.39
CA MET A 1 9.15 2.84 -20.02
C MET A 1 7.75 2.27 -19.89
N PRO A 2 7.59 0.94 -19.76
CA PRO A 2 6.29 0.24 -19.83
C PRO A 2 5.22 0.76 -18.87
N LEU A 3 5.60 1.26 -17.69
CA LEU A 3 4.67 1.78 -16.69
C LEU A 3 4.58 3.32 -16.67
N ARG A 4 5.12 3.99 -17.69
CA ARG A 4 5.15 5.46 -17.74
C ARG A 4 3.75 6.05 -17.60
N GLY A 5 3.57 6.93 -16.63
CA GLY A 5 2.32 7.65 -16.38
C GLY A 5 1.27 6.82 -15.63
N LEU A 6 1.62 5.60 -15.22
CA LEU A 6 0.78 4.79 -14.34
C LEU A 6 1.19 5.03 -12.89
N ARG A 7 0.19 5.25 -12.05
CA ARG A 7 0.35 5.34 -10.61
C ARG A 7 0.16 3.95 -10.00
N VAL A 8 1.14 3.51 -9.23
CA VAL A 8 1.24 2.12 -8.76
C VAL A 8 1.31 2.11 -7.24
N ALA A 9 0.44 1.32 -6.61
CA ALA A 9 0.53 1.00 -5.20
C ALA A 9 1.25 -0.34 -4.99
N ASP A 10 2.13 -0.38 -3.99
CA ASP A 10 2.77 -1.60 -3.50
C ASP A 10 2.41 -1.75 -2.00
N VAL A 11 1.39 -2.58 -1.72
CA VAL A 11 0.83 -2.78 -0.38
C VAL A 11 1.54 -3.95 0.29
N GLY A 12 2.16 -3.68 1.44
CA GLY A 12 3.10 -4.61 2.08
C GLY A 12 4.46 -4.61 1.37
N CYS A 13 4.99 -3.43 1.05
CA CYS A 13 6.17 -3.31 0.20
C CYS A 13 7.47 -3.84 0.82
N GLY A 14 7.48 -4.12 2.14
CA GLY A 14 8.68 -4.54 2.87
C GLY A 14 9.86 -3.60 2.64
N GLY A 15 11.02 -4.16 2.29
CA GLY A 15 12.23 -3.41 1.96
C GLY A 15 12.24 -2.70 0.60
N GLY A 16 11.14 -2.73 -0.17
CA GLY A 16 10.96 -1.89 -1.36
C GLY A 16 11.54 -2.43 -2.68
N ILE A 17 11.94 -3.71 -2.74
CA ILE A 17 12.56 -4.32 -3.93
C ILE A 17 11.65 -4.22 -5.16
N LEU A 18 10.38 -4.61 -5.02
CA LEU A 18 9.41 -4.51 -6.10
C LEU A 18 9.19 -3.05 -6.50
N SER A 19 9.00 -2.18 -5.50
CA SER A 19 8.75 -0.76 -5.71
C SER A 19 9.84 -0.10 -6.55
N GLU A 20 11.12 -0.40 -6.26
CA GLU A 20 12.23 0.11 -7.05
C GLU A 20 12.27 -0.43 -8.48
N ALA A 21 11.98 -1.72 -8.67
CA ALA A 21 11.92 -2.32 -9.99
C ALA A 21 10.83 -1.67 -10.86
N LEU A 22 9.63 -1.51 -10.30
CA LEU A 22 8.49 -0.88 -10.98
C LEU A 22 8.74 0.62 -11.26
N CYS A 23 9.36 1.32 -10.31
CA CYS A 23 9.78 2.71 -10.49
C CYS A 23 10.77 2.88 -11.65
N ARG A 24 11.78 2.01 -11.73
CA ARG A 24 12.79 2.04 -12.81
C ARG A 24 12.20 1.83 -14.20
N ILE A 25 11.09 1.10 -14.31
CA ILE A 25 10.37 0.89 -15.58
C ILE A 25 9.23 1.90 -15.81
N GLY A 26 9.15 2.96 -15.00
CA GLY A 26 8.36 4.17 -15.22
C GLY A 26 7.15 4.37 -14.31
N GLY A 27 6.92 3.49 -13.33
CA GLY A 27 5.79 3.61 -12.40
C GLY A 27 5.95 4.76 -11.41
N GLU A 28 4.87 5.49 -11.17
CA GLU A 28 4.78 6.49 -10.10
C GLU A 28 4.32 5.81 -8.82
N MET A 29 5.28 5.52 -7.93
CA MET A 29 5.07 4.60 -6.82
C MET A 29 4.57 5.29 -5.55
N VAL A 30 3.55 4.70 -4.95
CA VAL A 30 3.26 4.80 -3.50
C VAL A 30 3.44 3.40 -2.92
N SER A 31 4.26 3.27 -1.88
CA SER A 31 4.64 1.98 -1.32
C SER A 31 4.45 2.02 0.18
N ALA A 32 3.71 1.06 0.74
CA ALA A 32 3.29 1.13 2.12
C ALA A 32 3.49 -0.21 2.85
N ASP A 33 3.92 -0.12 4.11
CA ASP A 33 4.22 -1.28 4.96
C ASP A 33 4.00 -0.93 6.45
N PRO A 34 3.56 -1.89 7.28
CA PRO A 34 3.41 -1.66 8.72
C PRO A 34 4.73 -1.76 9.49
N GLY A 35 5.81 -2.27 8.91
CA GLY A 35 7.13 -2.38 9.54
C GLY A 35 7.93 -1.08 9.44
N GLU A 36 8.34 -0.51 10.58
CA GLU A 36 9.14 0.72 10.61
C GLU A 36 10.52 0.49 10.01
N ASP A 37 11.16 -0.61 10.43
CA ASP A 37 12.47 -1.02 9.93
C ASP A 37 12.45 -1.29 8.43
N ASN A 38 11.36 -1.86 7.91
CA ASN A 38 11.14 -2.09 6.49
C ASN A 38 11.13 -0.76 5.71
N ILE A 39 10.27 0.18 6.11
CA ILE A 39 10.17 1.49 5.47
C ILE A 39 11.48 2.28 5.59
N ALA A 40 12.16 2.21 6.74
CA ALA A 40 13.45 2.88 6.93
C ALA A 40 14.52 2.30 5.98
N ALA A 41 14.61 0.97 5.87
CA ALA A 41 15.52 0.29 4.95
C ALA A 41 15.22 0.63 3.49
N ALA A 42 13.94 0.59 3.10
CA ALA A 42 13.48 0.91 1.76
C ALA A 42 13.83 2.35 1.36
N LYS A 43 13.50 3.34 2.21
CA LYS A 43 13.86 4.75 1.99
C LYS A 43 15.37 4.95 1.84
N LYS A 44 16.15 4.30 2.71
CA LYS A 44 17.62 4.39 2.67
C LYS A 44 18.18 3.84 1.36
N HIS A 45 17.70 2.68 0.90
CA HIS A 45 18.18 2.07 -0.34
C HIS A 45 17.73 2.86 -1.57
N ALA A 46 16.46 3.26 -1.64
CA ALA A 46 15.91 4.05 -2.73
C ALA A 46 16.65 5.38 -2.93
N ALA A 47 17.11 6.02 -1.84
CA ALA A 47 17.90 7.25 -1.88
C ALA A 47 19.30 7.10 -2.53
N LEU A 48 19.82 5.88 -2.69
CA LEU A 48 21.09 5.64 -3.37
C LEU A 48 21.02 5.82 -4.89
N SER A 49 19.82 5.97 -5.45
CA SER A 49 19.61 6.09 -6.89
C SER A 49 18.60 7.19 -7.20
N ARG A 50 18.97 8.11 -8.11
CA ARG A 50 18.09 9.21 -8.56
C ARG A 50 16.77 8.73 -9.18
N HIS A 51 16.77 7.52 -9.76
CA HIS A 51 15.57 6.96 -10.37
C HIS A 51 14.53 6.54 -9.34
N THR A 52 14.97 6.14 -8.15
CA THR A 52 14.15 5.50 -7.11
C THR A 52 13.92 6.43 -5.93
N SER A 53 14.69 7.52 -5.81
CA SER A 53 14.57 8.50 -4.72
C SER A 53 13.21 9.24 -4.68
N SER A 54 12.39 9.11 -5.73
CA SER A 54 11.05 9.69 -5.79
C SER A 54 9.93 8.75 -5.33
N ILE A 55 10.24 7.52 -4.94
CA ILE A 55 9.24 6.58 -4.41
C ILE A 55 8.70 7.11 -3.08
N ASP A 56 7.38 7.19 -2.95
CA ASP A 56 6.70 7.62 -1.73
C ASP A 56 6.47 6.41 -0.81
N TYR A 57 7.40 6.20 0.13
CA TYR A 57 7.30 5.16 1.15
C TYR A 57 6.55 5.65 2.40
N ARG A 58 5.45 4.97 2.75
CA ARG A 58 4.58 5.32 3.87
C ARG A 58 4.55 4.18 4.90
N ARG A 59 4.71 4.54 6.17
CA ARG A 59 4.43 3.62 7.28
C ARG A 59 2.94 3.73 7.58
N CYS A 60 2.23 2.61 7.52
CA CYS A 60 0.80 2.53 7.80
C CYS A 60 0.59 1.40 8.82
N THR A 61 0.23 1.73 10.06
CA THR A 61 0.23 0.77 11.17
C THR A 61 -1.10 0.57 11.86
N SER A 62 -2.05 1.46 11.62
CA SER A 62 -3.28 1.51 12.40
C SER A 62 -4.21 2.41 11.64
N GLY A 63 -5.43 1.94 11.37
CA GLY A 63 -6.50 2.73 10.79
C GLY A 63 -6.92 3.88 11.71
N GLU A 64 -6.03 4.83 11.99
CA GLU A 64 -6.34 6.08 12.70
C GLU A 64 -7.35 6.90 11.89
N LEU A 65 -7.43 6.66 10.57
CA LEU A 65 -8.48 7.18 9.71
C LEU A 65 -9.66 6.20 9.49
N ALA A 66 -9.48 4.89 9.75
CA ALA A 66 -10.53 3.91 9.61
C ALA A 66 -11.64 4.10 10.68
N GLU A 67 -11.30 4.54 11.90
CA GLU A 67 -12.34 4.83 12.90
C GLU A 67 -13.27 5.99 12.50
N MET A 68 -12.77 7.00 11.77
CA MET A 68 -13.60 8.15 11.34
C MET A 68 -14.40 7.87 10.06
N VAL A 69 -13.96 6.96 9.19
CA VAL A 69 -14.64 6.64 7.91
C VAL A 69 -15.50 5.36 8.01
N MET A 70 -15.15 4.38 8.86
CA MET A 70 -15.92 3.13 9.03
C MET A 70 -17.35 3.36 9.52
N LEU A 71 -17.59 4.40 10.33
CA LEU A 71 -18.92 4.65 10.87
C LEU A 71 -19.96 5.04 9.80
N LEU A 72 -19.52 5.47 8.61
CA LEU A 72 -20.40 6.04 7.58
C LEU A 72 -20.63 5.17 6.35
N LEU A 73 -19.80 4.14 6.09
CA LEU A 73 -19.86 3.42 4.81
C LEU A 73 -20.04 1.91 4.88
N ILE A 74 -19.65 1.22 5.96
CA ILE A 74 -19.80 -0.24 6.05
C ILE A 74 -20.05 -0.61 7.52
N GLY A 75 -21.30 -0.96 7.84
CA GLY A 75 -21.63 -1.47 9.17
C GLY A 75 -21.01 -2.85 9.36
N ASP A 76 -19.89 -2.91 10.07
CA ASP A 76 -19.50 -4.00 10.98
C ASP A 76 -18.16 -3.65 11.63
N ALA A 77 -18.21 -3.28 12.92
CA ALA A 77 -17.08 -2.88 13.75
C ALA A 77 -16.21 -4.07 14.25
N GLU A 78 -16.45 -5.29 13.74
CA GLU A 78 -15.81 -6.52 14.23
C GLU A 78 -14.91 -7.21 13.20
N ARG A 79 -14.24 -6.45 12.33
CA ARG A 79 -13.14 -7.00 11.52
C ARG A 79 -11.87 -7.10 12.37
N GLY A 80 -11.71 -8.23 13.05
CA GLY A 80 -10.49 -8.65 13.75
C GLY A 80 -9.30 -8.96 12.82
N GLY A 81 -9.00 -8.05 11.89
CA GLY A 81 -7.93 -8.19 10.93
C GLY A 81 -6.64 -7.54 11.43
N GLY A 82 -5.55 -8.30 11.53
CA GLY A 82 -4.27 -7.81 12.05
C GLY A 82 -3.61 -6.69 11.22
N GLN A 83 -2.31 -6.48 11.44
CA GLN A 83 -1.50 -5.35 10.92
C GLN A 83 -1.50 -5.10 9.39
N TRP A 84 -2.13 -5.93 8.56
CA TRP A 84 -2.12 -5.81 7.10
C TRP A 84 -3.37 -5.14 6.53
N PHE A 85 -4.46 -5.11 7.30
CA PHE A 85 -5.71 -4.44 6.92
C PHE A 85 -5.56 -2.91 6.94
N CYS A 86 -4.77 -2.38 7.88
CA CYS A 86 -4.60 -0.95 8.08
C CYS A 86 -3.89 -0.24 6.92
N VAL A 87 -3.03 -0.93 6.17
CA VAL A 87 -2.30 -0.31 5.06
C VAL A 87 -3.23 0.09 3.92
N ALA A 88 -4.16 -0.81 3.55
CA ALA A 88 -5.13 -0.52 2.50
C ALA A 88 -6.12 0.57 2.96
N ASP A 89 -6.63 0.46 4.19
CA ASP A 89 -7.61 1.38 4.74
C ASP A 89 -7.06 2.81 4.87
N ASP A 90 -5.81 2.98 5.29
CA ASP A 90 -5.17 4.30 5.39
C ASP A 90 -5.07 4.99 4.02
N LEU A 91 -4.72 4.23 2.97
CA LEU A 91 -4.66 4.75 1.60
C LEU A 91 -6.06 5.10 1.08
N VAL A 92 -7.07 4.26 1.36
CA VAL A 92 -8.47 4.53 0.99
C VAL A 92 -8.98 5.79 1.68
N ALA A 93 -8.71 5.96 2.98
CA ALA A 93 -9.16 7.11 3.73
C ALA A 93 -8.48 8.42 3.31
N GLN A 94 -7.29 8.35 2.72
CA GLN A 94 -6.61 9.47 2.07
C GLN A 94 -7.19 9.78 0.66
N GLY A 95 -8.18 9.01 0.20
CA GLY A 95 -8.78 9.16 -1.13
C GLY A 95 -7.85 8.71 -2.26
N GLU A 96 -6.86 7.87 -1.96
CA GLU A 96 -5.88 7.43 -2.95
C GLU A 96 -6.51 6.44 -3.94
N GLN A 97 -6.16 6.57 -5.22
CA GLN A 97 -6.47 5.59 -6.27
C GLN A 97 -5.29 5.40 -7.22
N PHE A 98 -5.19 4.19 -7.76
CA PHE A 98 -4.05 3.69 -8.51
C PHE A 98 -4.48 2.95 -9.78
N ASP A 99 -3.64 3.02 -10.81
CA ASP A 99 -3.83 2.27 -12.05
C ASP A 99 -3.43 0.80 -11.86
N VAL A 100 -2.51 0.53 -10.92
CA VAL A 100 -2.06 -0.81 -10.55
C VAL A 100 -1.94 -0.89 -9.03
N VAL A 101 -2.47 -1.95 -8.43
CA VAL A 101 -2.27 -2.27 -7.01
C VAL A 101 -1.58 -3.63 -6.93
N CYS A 102 -0.41 -3.66 -6.32
CA CYS A 102 0.37 -4.86 -6.04
C CYS A 102 0.33 -5.18 -4.55
N SER A 103 0.34 -6.46 -4.23
CA SER A 103 0.42 -6.98 -2.88
C SER A 103 0.98 -8.40 -2.98
N LEU A 104 2.27 -8.58 -2.67
CA LEU A 104 2.99 -9.85 -2.86
C LEU A 104 3.53 -10.36 -1.52
N GLU A 105 3.52 -11.68 -1.30
CA GLU A 105 4.05 -12.35 -0.09
C GLU A 105 3.45 -11.83 1.24
N VAL A 106 2.17 -11.44 1.22
CA VAL A 106 1.43 -11.02 2.43
C VAL A 106 0.34 -12.02 2.83
N ILE A 107 -0.13 -12.86 1.90
CA ILE A 107 -1.38 -13.63 2.07
C ILE A 107 -1.26 -14.69 3.18
N GLU A 108 -0.06 -15.22 3.40
CA GLU A 108 0.28 -16.17 4.46
C GLU A 108 0.21 -15.56 5.87
N HIS A 109 0.25 -14.22 5.95
CA HIS A 109 0.19 -13.46 7.19
C HIS A 109 -1.17 -12.79 7.42
N VAL A 110 -2.10 -12.94 6.46
CA VAL A 110 -3.45 -12.38 6.52
C VAL A 110 -4.41 -13.39 7.15
N SER A 111 -5.07 -13.00 8.24
CA SER A 111 -6.02 -13.86 8.97
C SER A 111 -7.36 -14.04 8.25
N ASP A 112 -7.78 -13.06 7.44
CA ASP A 112 -9.01 -13.09 6.64
C ASP A 112 -8.72 -12.56 5.22
N VAL A 113 -8.41 -13.50 4.31
CA VAL A 113 -8.03 -13.17 2.94
C VAL A 113 -9.16 -12.47 2.17
N PRO A 114 -10.42 -12.95 2.19
CA PRO A 114 -11.53 -12.22 1.54
C PRO A 114 -11.67 -10.78 2.00
N ALA A 115 -11.61 -10.52 3.31
CA ALA A 115 -11.72 -9.16 3.83
C ALA A 115 -10.55 -8.27 3.39
N PHE A 116 -9.34 -8.81 3.32
CA PHE A 116 -8.16 -8.08 2.82
C PHE A 116 -8.28 -7.75 1.33
N LEU A 117 -8.74 -8.68 0.49
CA LEU A 117 -8.98 -8.39 -0.93
C LEU A 117 -10.07 -7.32 -1.12
N HIS A 118 -11.10 -7.34 -0.27
CA HIS A 118 -12.12 -6.30 -0.28
C HIS A 118 -11.58 -4.93 0.13
N SER A 119 -10.62 -4.83 1.06
CA SER A 119 -10.03 -3.52 1.44
C SER A 119 -9.14 -2.93 0.34
N LEU A 120 -8.55 -3.76 -0.52
CA LEU A 120 -7.76 -3.30 -1.67
C LEU A 120 -8.62 -2.81 -2.85
N THR A 121 -9.87 -3.26 -2.96
CA THR A 121 -10.73 -3.00 -4.12
C THR A 121 -10.94 -1.50 -4.40
N PRO A 122 -11.21 -0.64 -3.40
CA PRO A 122 -11.43 0.79 -3.63
C PRO A 122 -10.18 1.56 -4.10
N LEU A 123 -8.98 0.98 -3.96
CA LEU A 123 -7.72 1.60 -4.39
C LEU A 123 -7.51 1.53 -5.90
N VAL A 124 -8.21 0.65 -6.60
CA VAL A 124 -8.08 0.51 -8.06
C VAL A 124 -9.03 1.50 -8.74
N LYS A 125 -8.50 2.35 -9.63
CA LYS A 125 -9.33 3.26 -10.42
C LYS A 125 -10.34 2.47 -11.25
N VAL A 126 -11.59 2.93 -11.25
CA VAL A 126 -12.65 2.39 -12.12
C VAL A 126 -12.69 3.24 -13.39
N SER A 127 -12.44 2.59 -14.53
CA SER A 127 -12.43 3.20 -15.88
C SER A 127 -13.83 3.53 -16.40
#